data_AF-V9KSA5-F1
#
_entry.id   AF-V9KSA5-F1
#
_cell.length_a   1.000
_cell.length_b   1.000
_cell.length_c   1.000
_cell.angle_alpha   90.00
_cell.angle_beta   90.00
_cell.angle_gamma   90.00
#
_symmetry.space_group_name_H-M   'P 1'
#
loop_
_entity.id
_entity.type
_entity.pdbx_description
1 polymer ?
#
loop_
_entity_poly.entity_id
_entity_poly.type
_entity_poly.pdbx_seq_one_letter_code
_entity_poly.pdbx_strand_id
1 'polypeptide(L)'
;TRRSSKLHTWGQTFEKQRETRKHLFGGQTQKAVQPPHLFLWLMKLKNTLLAKFSFYFHEALSRQTTPSEMKALTAKTNPDYCGKISSFIRKYDAENVSLIFDNRGSESFQGHGYHHPHSYREAPKGVDQYPAVVSLPSERPLIHWPNVIMIMSDRAGELNTLDKVVHFYDDKVQSTYFLTRPEPQFTLVVIFESRKSEKDSHFIAFLNELSSSLKNSKPFATLKPGSKG
;
A
#
# COMPACT_ATOMS: atom_id res chain seq x y z
N THR A 1 -7.28 -11.45 11.65
CA THR A 1 -8.09 -12.68 11.43
C THR A 1 -9.51 -12.60 12.02
N ARG A 2 -9.71 -12.40 13.34
CA ARG A 2 -11.02 -12.47 14.02
C ARG A 2 -12.11 -11.47 13.56
N ARG A 3 -11.73 -10.27 13.08
CA ARG A 3 -12.69 -9.29 12.53
C ARG A 3 -13.12 -9.63 11.08
N SER A 4 -12.22 -10.24 10.30
CA SER A 4 -12.51 -10.62 8.91
C SER A 4 -13.56 -11.73 8.82
N SER A 5 -13.45 -12.74 9.69
CA SER A 5 -14.38 -13.85 9.77
C SER A 5 -15.78 -13.39 10.21
N LYS A 6 -15.88 -12.54 11.25
CA LYS A 6 -17.17 -12.01 11.73
C LYS A 6 -17.96 -11.25 10.66
N LEU A 7 -17.31 -10.38 9.88
CA LEU A 7 -17.94 -9.65 8.78
C LEU A 7 -18.39 -10.58 7.66
N HIS A 8 -17.59 -11.61 7.35
CA HIS A 8 -17.94 -12.60 6.33
C HIS A 8 -19.14 -13.45 6.75
N THR A 9 -19.15 -13.94 7.99
CA THR A 9 -20.27 -14.70 8.56
C THR A 9 -21.56 -13.89 8.53
N TRP A 10 -21.52 -12.62 8.96
CA TRP A 10 -22.72 -11.78 8.92
C TRP A 10 -23.21 -11.54 7.49
N GLY A 11 -22.30 -11.30 6.54
CA GLY A 11 -22.64 -11.13 5.13
C GLY A 11 -23.32 -12.39 4.55
N GLN A 12 -22.81 -13.58 4.86
CA GLN A 12 -23.43 -14.84 4.45
C GLN A 12 -24.81 -15.03 5.09
N THR A 13 -24.97 -14.70 6.38
CA THR A 13 -26.26 -14.77 7.06
C THR A 13 -27.28 -13.79 6.46
N PHE A 14 -26.86 -12.58 6.15
CA PHE A 14 -27.71 -11.57 5.50
C PHE A 14 -28.18 -12.02 4.12
N GLU A 15 -27.28 -12.55 3.28
CA GLU A 15 -27.62 -13.08 1.96
C GLU A 15 -28.58 -14.27 2.05
N LYS A 16 -28.31 -15.22 2.95
CA LYS A 16 -29.21 -16.37 3.18
C LYS A 16 -30.62 -15.91 3.59
N GLN A 17 -30.74 -14.95 4.51
CA GLN A 17 -32.04 -14.41 4.93
C GLN A 17 -32.77 -13.67 3.80
N ARG A 18 -32.03 -13.02 2.88
CA ARG A 18 -32.57 -12.38 1.69
C ARG A 18 -33.12 -13.40 0.69
N GLU A 19 -32.41 -14.50 0.48
CA GLU A 19 -32.86 -15.61 -0.37
C GLU A 19 -34.09 -16.31 0.21
N THR A 20 -34.12 -16.59 1.52
CA THR A 20 -35.28 -17.24 2.16
C THR A 20 -36.55 -16.39 2.06
N ARG A 21 -36.46 -15.06 2.16
CA ARG A 21 -37.62 -14.15 2.02
C ARG A 21 -38.17 -14.08 0.60
N LYS A 22 -37.35 -14.32 -0.44
CA LYS A 22 -37.82 -14.35 -1.84
C LYS A 22 -38.73 -15.55 -2.15
N HIS A 23 -38.63 -16.63 -1.38
CA HIS A 23 -39.40 -17.87 -1.63
C HIS A 23 -40.74 -17.92 -0.89
N LEU A 24 -41.00 -17.04 0.08
CA LEU A 24 -42.25 -17.04 0.86
C LEU A 24 -43.37 -16.15 0.31
N PHE A 25 -43.08 -15.23 -0.62
CA PHE A 25 -44.08 -14.31 -1.16
C PHE A 25 -43.97 -14.25 -2.67
N GLY A 26 -44.89 -14.91 -3.36
CA GLY A 26 -44.99 -14.85 -4.82
C GLY A 26 -45.28 -13.43 -5.31
N GLY A 27 -44.60 -13.04 -6.39
CA GLY A 27 -45.19 -12.16 -7.40
C GLY A 27 -45.00 -10.65 -7.30
N GLN A 28 -44.15 -10.10 -6.43
CA GLN A 28 -43.72 -8.69 -6.57
C GLN A 28 -42.20 -8.58 -6.50
N THR A 29 -41.62 -7.89 -7.50
CA THR A 29 -40.22 -7.47 -7.54
C THR A 29 -39.94 -6.49 -6.40
N GLN A 30 -39.82 -7.01 -5.18
CA GLN A 30 -39.33 -6.26 -4.04
C GLN A 30 -37.94 -5.74 -4.40
N LYS A 31 -37.79 -4.41 -4.44
CA LYS A 31 -36.47 -3.75 -4.55
C LYS A 31 -35.56 -4.43 -3.53
N ALA A 32 -34.48 -5.05 -4.02
CA ALA A 32 -33.56 -5.80 -3.17
C ALA A 32 -33.18 -4.94 -1.96
N VAL A 33 -33.48 -5.43 -0.76
CA VAL A 33 -33.11 -4.74 0.49
C VAL A 33 -31.60 -4.59 0.47
N GLN A 34 -31.13 -3.36 0.26
CA GLN A 34 -29.72 -3.05 0.23
C GLN A 34 -29.16 -3.22 1.65
N PRO A 35 -27.95 -3.78 1.82
CA PRO A 35 -27.31 -3.82 3.11
C PRO A 35 -27.22 -2.40 3.71
N PRO A 36 -27.36 -2.24 5.04
CA PRO A 36 -27.25 -0.94 5.68
C PRO A 36 -25.95 -0.23 5.27
N HIS A 37 -26.01 1.09 5.04
CA HIS A 37 -24.86 1.90 4.62
C HIS A 37 -23.62 1.66 5.50
N LEU A 38 -23.81 1.58 6.82
CA LEU A 38 -22.73 1.29 7.77
C LEU A 38 -22.07 -0.07 7.49
N PHE A 39 -22.82 -1.10 7.12
CA PHE A 39 -22.27 -2.40 6.79
C PHE A 39 -21.43 -2.35 5.50
N LEU A 40 -21.94 -1.68 4.46
CA LEU A 40 -21.19 -1.46 3.22
C LEU A 40 -19.89 -0.67 3.47
N TRP A 41 -19.97 0.35 4.33
CA TRP A 41 -18.81 1.13 4.75
C TRP A 41 -17.78 0.28 5.51
N LEU A 42 -18.23 -0.55 6.45
CA LEU A 42 -17.34 -1.47 7.19
C LEU A 42 -16.66 -2.47 6.25
N MET A 43 -17.37 -2.99 5.25
CA MET A 43 -16.79 -3.87 4.24
C MET A 43 -15.75 -3.13 3.38
N LYS A 44 -16.04 -1.88 2.97
CA LYS A 44 -15.09 -1.03 2.24
C LYS A 44 -13.84 -0.76 3.07
N LEU A 45 -13.99 -0.34 4.32
CA LEU A 45 -12.88 -0.11 5.24
C LEU A 45 -12.05 -1.38 5.45
N LYS A 46 -12.70 -2.53 5.69
CA LYS A 46 -12.02 -3.83 5.81
C LYS A 46 -11.17 -4.12 4.58
N ASN A 47 -11.73 -3.97 3.38
CA ASN A 47 -11.02 -4.28 2.14
C ASN A 47 -9.83 -3.34 1.93
N THR A 48 -10.00 -2.04 2.19
CA THR A 48 -8.91 -1.06 2.10
C THR A 48 -7.79 -1.36 3.10
N LEU A 49 -8.14 -1.68 4.35
CA LEU A 49 -7.15 -2.04 5.38
C LEU A 49 -6.44 -3.35 5.04
N LEU A 50 -7.16 -4.33 4.50
CA LEU A 50 -6.57 -5.60 4.07
C LEU A 50 -5.59 -5.38 2.91
N ALA A 51 -5.98 -4.59 1.90
CA ALA A 51 -5.10 -4.21 0.80
C ALA A 51 -3.83 -3.52 1.29
N LYS A 52 -3.98 -2.53 2.19
CA LYS A 52 -2.84 -1.83 2.79
C LYS A 52 -1.95 -2.77 3.60
N PHE A 53 -2.52 -3.65 4.40
CA PHE A 53 -1.78 -4.64 5.18
C PHE A 53 -0.99 -5.58 4.26
N SER A 54 -1.64 -6.16 3.26
CA SER A 54 -0.97 -7.06 2.31
C SER A 54 0.15 -6.36 1.55
N PHE A 55 -0.01 -5.06 1.25
CA PHE A 55 1.04 -4.26 0.63
C PHE A 55 2.18 -3.96 1.59
N TYR A 56 1.93 -3.42 2.78
CA TYR A 56 2.99 -2.97 3.70
C TYR A 56 3.79 -4.13 4.31
N PHE A 57 3.16 -5.30 4.43
CA PHE A 57 3.80 -6.51 4.92
C PHE A 57 4.12 -7.49 3.78
N HIS A 58 4.19 -7.02 2.52
CA HIS A 58 4.42 -7.89 1.37
C HIS A 58 5.68 -8.75 1.55
N GLU A 59 6.78 -8.15 1.98
CA GLU A 59 8.03 -8.88 2.24
C GLU A 59 7.89 -9.94 3.34
N ALA A 60 7.22 -9.61 4.46
CA ALA A 60 7.03 -10.56 5.54
C ALA A 60 6.10 -11.73 5.13
N LEU A 61 5.06 -11.43 4.36
CA LEU A 61 4.09 -12.41 3.86
C LEU A 61 4.71 -13.30 2.78
N SER A 62 5.50 -12.74 1.86
CA SER A 62 6.15 -13.51 0.80
C SER A 62 7.18 -14.51 1.35
N ARG A 63 7.85 -14.19 2.46
CA ARG A 63 8.76 -15.13 3.15
C ARG A 63 8.03 -16.30 3.82
N GLN A 64 6.73 -16.18 4.06
CA GLN A 64 5.91 -17.19 4.76
C GLN A 64 4.91 -17.90 3.84
N THR A 65 4.92 -17.58 2.55
CA THR A 65 3.99 -18.12 1.55
C THR A 65 4.77 -18.48 0.28
N THR A 66 4.16 -19.25 -0.61
CA THR A 66 4.72 -19.46 -1.95
C THR A 66 4.45 -18.24 -2.85
N PRO A 67 5.25 -18.00 -3.91
CA PRO A 67 4.98 -16.92 -4.86
C PRO A 67 3.57 -16.98 -5.49
N SER A 68 3.05 -18.20 -5.71
CA SER A 68 1.69 -18.41 -6.23
C SER A 68 0.62 -17.97 -5.24
N GLU A 69 0.76 -18.36 -3.96
CA GLU A 69 -0.15 -17.95 -2.90
C GLU A 69 -0.09 -16.45 -2.64
N MET A 70 1.11 -15.86 -2.66
CA MET A 70 1.28 -14.42 -2.48
C MET A 70 0.60 -13.64 -3.61
N LYS A 71 0.77 -14.08 -4.86
CA LYS A 71 0.06 -13.51 -6.02
C LYS A 71 -1.45 -13.67 -5.90
N ALA A 72 -1.93 -14.82 -5.43
CA ALA A 72 -3.36 -15.04 -5.20
C ALA A 72 -3.90 -14.18 -4.04
N LEU A 73 -3.09 -13.91 -3.01
CA LEU A 73 -3.46 -13.05 -1.89
C LEU A 73 -3.58 -11.59 -2.34
N THR A 74 -2.58 -11.07 -3.05
CA THR A 74 -2.57 -9.69 -3.55
C THR A 74 -3.66 -9.44 -4.59
N ALA A 75 -3.90 -10.38 -5.51
CA ALA A 75 -4.97 -10.28 -6.50
C ALA A 75 -6.39 -10.22 -5.90
N LYS A 76 -6.59 -10.71 -4.67
CA LYS A 76 -7.87 -10.62 -3.95
C LYS A 76 -8.04 -9.31 -3.19
N THR A 77 -7.00 -8.48 -3.11
CA THR A 77 -7.07 -7.19 -2.43
C THR A 77 -7.75 -6.15 -3.31
N ASN A 78 -8.44 -5.20 -2.67
CA ASN A 78 -9.05 -4.08 -3.38
C ASN A 78 -8.79 -2.78 -2.60
N PRO A 79 -7.94 -1.88 -3.12
CA PRO A 79 -7.26 -1.95 -4.42
C PRO A 79 -6.07 -2.95 -4.45
N ASP A 80 -5.77 -3.53 -5.62
CA ASP A 80 -4.57 -4.34 -5.85
C ASP A 80 -3.35 -3.45 -6.11
N TYR A 81 -2.63 -3.12 -5.04
CA TYR A 81 -1.44 -2.26 -5.12
C TYR A 81 -0.28 -2.89 -5.88
N CYS A 82 0.00 -4.18 -5.63
CA CYS A 82 1.08 -4.90 -6.29
C CYS A 82 0.82 -5.00 -7.79
N GLY A 83 -0.39 -5.37 -8.22
CA GLY A 83 -0.76 -5.44 -9.63
C GLY A 83 -0.71 -4.07 -10.33
N LYS A 84 -1.10 -2.99 -9.65
CA LYS A 84 -0.95 -1.62 -10.15
C LYS A 84 0.51 -1.25 -10.37
N ILE A 85 1.38 -1.52 -9.39
CA ILE A 85 2.82 -1.24 -9.49
C ILE A 85 3.47 -2.09 -10.58
N SER A 86 3.20 -3.39 -10.63
CA SER A 86 3.74 -4.28 -11.68
C SER A 86 3.28 -3.86 -13.08
N SER A 87 2.05 -3.36 -13.22
CA SER A 87 1.57 -2.82 -14.49
C SER A 87 2.22 -1.49 -14.85
N PHE A 88 2.48 -0.63 -13.86
CA PHE A 88 3.23 0.61 -14.05
C PHE A 88 4.67 0.34 -14.51
N ILE A 89 5.38 -0.56 -13.81
CA ILE A 89 6.74 -1.01 -14.16
C ILE A 89 6.80 -1.48 -15.61
N ARG A 90 5.93 -2.43 -15.99
CA ARG A 90 5.87 -2.96 -17.36
C ARG A 90 5.54 -1.89 -18.40
N LYS A 91 4.68 -0.93 -18.07
CA LYS A 91 4.22 0.10 -19.01
C LYS A 91 5.29 1.15 -19.29
N TYR A 92 6.06 1.52 -18.28
CA TYR A 92 6.98 2.66 -18.34
C TYR A 92 8.45 2.28 -18.24
N ASP A 93 8.74 0.98 -18.14
CA ASP A 93 10.09 0.44 -18.02
C ASP A 93 10.82 1.03 -16.81
N ALA A 94 10.13 1.02 -15.67
CA ALA A 94 10.73 1.43 -14.40
C ALA A 94 11.58 0.28 -13.87
N GLU A 95 12.81 0.58 -13.45
CA GLU A 95 13.72 -0.42 -12.90
C GLU A 95 13.16 -1.01 -11.61
N ASN A 96 12.69 -0.14 -10.72
CA ASN A 96 12.18 -0.59 -9.44
C ASN A 96 11.19 0.41 -8.83
N VAL A 97 10.20 -0.13 -8.11
CA VAL A 97 9.33 0.62 -7.21
C VAL A 97 9.42 0.02 -5.82
N SER A 98 9.80 0.82 -4.82
CA SER A 98 9.92 0.37 -3.42
C SER A 98 9.11 1.23 -2.47
N LEU A 99 8.58 0.57 -1.43
CA LEU A 99 8.05 1.22 -0.24
C LEU A 99 9.08 1.11 0.87
N ILE A 100 9.56 2.24 1.36
CA ILE A 100 10.62 2.36 2.35
C ILE A 100 10.00 2.68 3.69
N PHE A 101 10.37 1.92 4.71
CA PHE A 101 10.03 2.24 6.10
C PHE A 101 11.18 3.05 6.71
N ASP A 102 10.87 4.24 7.22
CA ASP A 102 11.80 5.08 7.95
C ASP A 102 11.83 4.65 9.41
N ASN A 103 12.93 4.01 9.80
CA ASN A 103 13.09 3.50 11.16
C ASN A 103 13.61 4.54 12.17
N ARG A 104 13.83 5.80 11.76
CA ARG A 104 14.37 6.82 12.66
C ARG A 104 13.39 7.13 13.79
N GLY A 105 13.87 7.08 15.03
CA GLY A 105 13.08 7.39 16.23
C GLY A 105 12.21 6.25 16.76
N SER A 106 12.23 5.07 16.13
CA SER A 106 11.56 3.87 16.65
C SER A 106 12.55 3.00 17.43
N GLU A 107 12.72 3.28 18.74
CA GLU A 107 13.58 2.47 19.63
C GLU A 107 13.17 0.99 19.71
N SER A 108 11.93 0.68 19.31
CA SER A 108 11.32 -0.65 19.41
C SER A 108 11.44 -1.53 18.15
N PHE A 109 11.91 -1.00 17.01
CA PHE A 109 12.00 -1.80 15.78
C PHE A 109 13.37 -2.49 15.70
N GLN A 110 13.36 -3.82 15.86
CA GLN A 110 14.55 -4.67 15.83
C GLN A 110 14.67 -5.50 14.54
N GLY A 111 13.92 -5.13 13.49
CA GLY A 111 13.83 -5.87 12.23
C GLY A 111 12.54 -6.70 12.11
N HIS A 112 12.49 -7.59 11.11
CA HIS A 112 11.31 -8.42 10.84
C HIS A 112 11.19 -9.60 11.82
N GLY A 113 9.96 -9.94 12.20
CA GLY A 113 9.64 -11.15 12.99
C GLY A 113 9.49 -10.90 14.49
N TYR A 114 9.32 -11.99 15.25
CA TYR A 114 9.24 -11.95 16.70
C TYR A 114 10.62 -11.73 17.31
N HIS A 115 10.71 -10.82 18.27
CA HIS A 115 11.93 -10.54 19.02
C HIS A 115 11.67 -10.74 20.51
N HIS A 116 12.60 -11.41 21.19
CA HIS A 116 12.49 -11.64 22.61
C HIS A 116 12.74 -10.31 23.36
N PRO A 117 11.93 -9.93 24.37
CA PRO A 117 12.05 -8.63 25.03
C PRO A 117 13.43 -8.32 25.63
N HIS A 118 14.22 -9.36 25.91
CA HIS A 118 15.56 -9.24 26.51
C HIS A 118 16.72 -9.50 25.54
N SER A 119 16.46 -9.71 24.24
CA SER A 119 17.56 -9.80 23.27
C SER A 119 18.08 -8.41 22.93
N TYR A 120 19.32 -8.11 23.29
CA TYR A 120 20.02 -6.93 22.79
C TYR A 120 20.32 -7.12 21.30
N ARG A 121 19.87 -6.18 20.48
CA ARG A 121 20.30 -6.04 19.08
C ARG A 121 20.68 -4.59 18.85
N GLU A 122 21.78 -4.40 18.13
CA GLU A 122 22.19 -3.08 17.69
C GLU A 122 21.11 -2.53 16.74
N ALA A 123 20.64 -1.32 17.00
CA ALA A 123 19.67 -0.66 16.13
C ALA A 123 20.26 -0.56 14.72
N PRO A 124 19.46 -0.75 13.66
CA PRO A 124 19.95 -0.60 12.29
C PRO A 124 20.62 0.78 12.12
N LYS A 125 21.79 0.80 11.49
CA LYS A 125 22.56 2.02 11.22
C LYS A 125 22.72 2.24 9.72
N GLY A 126 22.78 3.50 9.30
CA GLY A 126 23.01 3.86 7.89
C GLY A 126 21.94 3.31 6.94
N VAL A 127 22.37 2.53 5.94
CA VAL A 127 21.53 1.96 4.88
C VAL A 127 20.40 1.08 5.44
N ASP A 128 20.66 0.39 6.55
CA ASP A 128 19.70 -0.53 7.17
C ASP A 128 18.60 0.17 7.97
N GLN A 129 18.70 1.50 8.17
CA GLN A 129 17.63 2.31 8.75
C GLN A 129 16.43 2.51 7.81
N TYR A 130 16.63 2.20 6.53
CA TYR A 130 15.63 2.39 5.49
C TYR A 130 15.37 1.07 4.76
N PRO A 131 14.77 0.04 5.41
CA PRO A 131 14.41 -1.19 4.73
C PRO A 131 13.31 -0.95 3.69
N ALA A 132 13.38 -1.69 2.58
CA ALA A 132 12.32 -1.75 1.59
C ALA A 132 11.30 -2.83 2.00
N VAL A 133 10.21 -2.43 2.65
CA VAL A 133 9.14 -3.36 3.05
C VAL A 133 8.34 -3.89 1.85
N VAL A 134 8.46 -3.19 0.72
CA VAL A 134 8.05 -3.66 -0.61
C VAL A 134 9.15 -3.29 -1.60
N SER A 135 9.48 -4.23 -2.49
CA SER A 135 10.32 -3.99 -3.65
C SER A 135 9.79 -4.79 -4.82
N LEU A 136 9.58 -4.14 -5.97
CA LEU A 136 9.07 -4.76 -7.20
C LEU A 136 9.87 -4.21 -8.40
N PRO A 137 10.19 -5.04 -9.40
CA PRO A 137 9.80 -6.45 -9.53
C PRO A 137 10.66 -7.43 -8.70
N SER A 138 11.86 -7.00 -8.33
CA SER A 138 12.88 -7.80 -7.66
C SER A 138 13.15 -7.27 -6.25
N GLU A 139 14.15 -7.84 -5.58
CA GLU A 139 14.64 -7.34 -4.30
C GLU A 139 15.14 -5.88 -4.40
N ARG A 140 15.36 -5.28 -3.23
CA ARG A 140 15.81 -3.89 -3.10
C ARG A 140 17.08 -3.62 -3.92
N PRO A 141 17.09 -2.62 -4.82
CA PRO A 141 18.28 -2.31 -5.61
C PRO A 141 19.31 -1.57 -4.76
N LEU A 142 20.27 -2.33 -4.22
CA LEU A 142 21.28 -1.82 -3.28
C LEU A 142 22.15 -0.70 -3.87
N ILE A 143 22.43 -0.75 -5.18
CA ILE A 143 23.24 0.25 -5.89
C ILE A 143 22.61 1.65 -5.87
N HIS A 144 21.28 1.73 -5.82
CA HIS A 144 20.55 2.99 -5.84
C HIS A 144 20.21 3.53 -4.45
N TRP A 145 20.32 2.68 -3.42
CA TRP A 145 19.89 3.02 -2.07
C TRP A 145 20.60 4.24 -1.45
N PRO A 146 21.93 4.44 -1.65
CA PRO A 146 22.60 5.64 -1.19
C PRO A 146 21.98 6.93 -1.75
N ASN A 147 21.66 6.96 -3.05
CA ASN A 147 21.01 8.10 -3.69
C ASN A 147 19.60 8.33 -3.14
N VAL A 148 18.83 7.26 -2.94
CA VAL A 148 17.49 7.34 -2.35
C VAL A 148 17.54 7.94 -0.94
N ILE A 149 18.46 7.48 -0.08
CA ILE A 149 18.64 8.00 1.28
C ILE A 149 19.07 9.47 1.26
N MET A 150 19.99 9.84 0.36
CA MET A 150 20.44 11.22 0.17
C MET A 150 19.23 12.11 -0.19
N ILE A 151 18.45 11.74 -1.20
CA ILE A 151 17.26 12.50 -1.62
C ILE A 151 16.25 12.62 -0.47
N MET A 152 15.99 11.53 0.26
CA MET A 152 15.09 11.52 1.42
C MET A 152 15.53 12.47 2.54
N SER A 153 16.85 12.68 2.68
CA SER A 153 17.43 13.56 3.70
C SER A 153 17.44 15.02 3.23
N ASP A 154 17.92 15.27 2.02
CA ASP A 154 18.06 16.62 1.46
C ASP A 154 16.70 17.26 1.14
N ARG A 155 15.73 16.45 0.71
CA ARG A 155 14.37 16.90 0.34
C ARG A 155 13.35 16.56 1.43
N ALA A 156 13.79 16.33 2.66
CA ALA A 156 12.93 15.97 3.79
C ALA A 156 11.82 17.00 4.03
N GLY A 157 12.11 18.30 3.92
CA GLY A 157 11.12 19.37 4.09
C GLY A 157 9.95 19.26 3.11
N GLU A 158 10.21 18.92 1.85
CA GLU A 158 9.17 18.69 0.86
C GLU A 158 8.45 17.37 1.06
N LEU A 159 9.16 16.28 1.33
CA LEU A 159 8.53 14.98 1.58
C LEU A 159 7.65 14.99 2.83
N ASN A 160 7.99 15.77 3.85
CA ASN A 160 7.21 15.90 5.09
C ASN A 160 5.86 16.63 4.91
N THR A 161 5.61 17.28 3.78
CA THR A 161 4.28 17.82 3.44
C THR A 161 3.26 16.74 3.10
N LEU A 162 3.72 15.52 2.82
CA LEU A 162 2.93 14.32 2.47
C LEU A 162 2.13 14.41 1.16
N ASP A 163 2.13 15.54 0.45
CA ASP A 163 1.36 15.75 -0.77
C ASP A 163 2.23 16.07 -2.00
N LYS A 164 3.54 16.24 -1.80
CA LYS A 164 4.50 16.48 -2.87
C LYS A 164 5.12 15.19 -3.43
N VAL A 165 5.43 15.25 -4.72
CA VAL A 165 6.31 14.31 -5.42
C VAL A 165 7.62 15.03 -5.69
N VAL A 166 8.72 14.49 -5.17
CA VAL A 166 10.08 14.96 -5.41
C VAL A 166 10.65 14.23 -6.61
N HIS A 167 11.24 14.97 -7.56
CA HIS A 167 12.01 14.43 -8.68
C HIS A 167 13.49 14.71 -8.46
N PHE A 168 14.33 13.75 -8.85
CA PHE A 168 15.78 13.91 -8.87
C PHE A 168 16.37 13.07 -10.01
N TYR A 169 17.30 13.67 -10.78
CA TYR A 169 18.08 12.96 -11.79
C TYR A 169 19.56 13.01 -11.42
N ASP A 170 20.20 11.85 -11.36
CA ASP A 170 21.64 11.73 -11.13
C ASP A 170 22.34 11.42 -12.45
N ASP A 171 23.13 12.37 -12.93
CA ASP A 171 23.88 12.23 -14.18
C ASP A 171 25.05 11.24 -14.06
N LYS A 172 25.58 10.98 -12.86
CA LYS A 172 26.70 10.04 -12.68
C LYS A 172 26.27 8.59 -12.87
N VAL A 173 25.08 8.25 -12.40
CA VAL A 173 24.49 6.91 -12.55
C VAL A 173 23.38 6.86 -13.60
N GLN A 174 23.20 7.94 -14.36
CA GLN A 174 22.20 8.08 -15.43
C GLN A 174 20.79 7.64 -15.02
N SER A 175 20.41 7.90 -13.76
CA SER A 175 19.17 7.38 -13.16
C SER A 175 18.25 8.49 -12.68
N THR A 176 16.95 8.28 -12.82
CA THR A 176 15.91 9.20 -12.32
C THR A 176 15.12 8.58 -11.18
N TYR A 177 14.83 9.40 -10.18
CA TYR A 177 14.12 9.04 -8.96
C TYR A 177 12.89 9.92 -8.80
N PHE A 178 11.75 9.31 -8.50
CA PHE A 178 10.55 10.01 -8.05
C PHE A 178 10.15 9.49 -6.67
N LEU A 179 10.01 10.38 -5.70
CA LEU A 179 9.70 10.03 -4.31
C LEU A 179 8.45 10.76 -3.83
N THR A 180 7.61 10.08 -3.05
CA THR A 180 6.51 10.72 -2.32
C THR A 180 6.28 10.03 -0.99
N ARG A 181 5.69 10.74 -0.03
CA ARG A 181 5.46 10.23 1.32
C ARG A 181 3.96 10.05 1.59
N PRO A 182 3.40 8.84 1.44
CA PRO A 182 2.02 8.56 1.84
C PRO A 182 1.76 8.82 3.32
N GLU A 183 2.71 8.48 4.19
CA GLU A 183 2.60 8.56 5.65
C GLU A 183 3.97 8.94 6.25
N PRO A 184 4.02 9.55 7.45
CA PRO A 184 5.27 10.04 8.03
C PRO A 184 6.43 9.04 8.03
N GLN A 185 6.15 7.76 8.26
CA GLN A 185 7.15 6.68 8.34
C GLN A 185 7.37 5.93 7.02
N PHE A 186 6.65 6.26 5.95
CA PHE A 186 6.68 5.48 4.70
C PHE A 186 6.96 6.37 3.51
N THR A 187 8.04 6.08 2.78
CA THR A 187 8.39 6.79 1.55
C THR A 187 8.29 5.83 0.36
N LEU A 188 7.53 6.20 -0.66
CA LEU A 188 7.42 5.46 -1.91
C LEU A 188 8.43 6.04 -2.90
N VAL A 189 9.20 5.17 -3.56
CA VAL A 189 10.18 5.57 -4.58
C VAL A 189 9.96 4.79 -5.88
N VAL A 190 10.09 5.49 -7.01
CA VAL A 190 10.17 4.92 -8.36
C VAL A 190 11.55 5.26 -8.92
N ILE A 191 12.22 4.26 -9.48
CA ILE A 191 13.57 4.35 -10.03
C ILE A 191 13.53 4.01 -11.52
N PHE A 192 14.21 4.80 -12.34
CA PHE A 192 14.44 4.56 -13.75
C PHE A 192 15.93 4.61 -14.04
N GLU A 193 16.48 3.63 -14.76
CA GLU A 193 17.84 3.67 -15.33
C GLU A 193 17.87 4.46 -16.66
N SER A 194 17.18 5.59 -16.66
CA SER A 194 17.19 6.52 -17.77
C SER A 194 16.77 7.90 -17.29
N ARG A 195 17.10 8.92 -18.07
CA ARG A 195 16.64 10.28 -17.81
C ARG A 195 15.13 10.39 -18.07
N LYS A 196 14.37 10.76 -17.04
CA LYS A 196 12.93 11.08 -17.11
C LYS A 196 12.71 12.53 -16.68
N SER A 197 11.72 13.19 -17.28
CA SER A 197 11.42 14.59 -17.00
C SER A 197 10.56 14.71 -15.74
N GLU A 198 10.80 15.73 -14.93
CA GLU A 198 9.87 16.13 -13.87
C GLU A 198 8.48 16.51 -14.44
N LYS A 199 8.40 16.87 -15.73
CA LYS A 199 7.15 17.25 -16.41
C LYS A 199 6.32 16.04 -16.83
N ASP A 200 6.81 14.82 -16.64
CA ASP A 200 6.09 13.59 -16.96
C ASP A 200 4.93 13.38 -15.96
N SER A 201 3.80 14.03 -16.26
CA SER A 201 2.60 14.09 -15.41
C SER A 201 2.05 12.71 -15.05
N HIS A 202 2.27 11.70 -15.88
CA HIS A 202 1.83 10.32 -15.66
C HIS A 202 2.52 9.68 -14.45
N PHE A 203 3.80 9.97 -14.20
CA PHE A 203 4.54 9.44 -13.03
C PHE A 203 4.07 10.11 -11.74
N ILE A 204 3.91 11.43 -11.79
CA ILE A 204 3.38 12.21 -10.67
C ILE A 204 1.94 11.79 -10.34
N ALA A 205 1.08 11.63 -11.35
CA ALA A 205 -0.30 11.19 -11.17
C ALA A 205 -0.37 9.79 -10.56
N PHE A 206 0.45 8.85 -11.02
CA PHE A 206 0.54 7.51 -10.45
C PHE A 206 0.94 7.53 -8.97
N LEU A 207 2.01 8.26 -8.63
CA LEU A 207 2.49 8.40 -7.25
C LEU A 207 1.45 9.07 -6.34
N ASN A 208 0.77 10.09 -6.83
CA ASN A 208 -0.29 10.78 -6.09
C ASN A 208 -1.52 9.88 -5.89
N GLU A 209 -1.94 9.11 -6.89
CA GLU A 209 -3.04 8.16 -6.77
C GLU A 209 -2.71 7.09 -5.72
N LEU A 210 -1.52 6.50 -5.81
CA LEU A 210 -1.07 5.46 -4.90
C LEU A 210 -0.94 6.00 -3.46
N SER A 211 -0.29 7.16 -3.30
CA SER A 211 -0.15 7.85 -2.02
C SER A 211 -1.50 8.20 -1.39
N SER A 212 -2.42 8.79 -2.16
CA SER A 212 -3.78 9.12 -1.72
C SER A 212 -4.56 7.88 -1.27
N SER A 213 -4.43 6.77 -1.98
CA SER A 213 -5.10 5.52 -1.63
C SER A 213 -4.58 4.94 -0.31
N LEU A 214 -3.29 5.09 -0.01
CA LEU A 214 -2.66 4.59 1.22
C LEU A 214 -2.99 5.41 2.47
N LYS A 215 -3.34 6.69 2.32
CA LYS A 215 -3.75 7.57 3.42
C LYS A 215 -5.07 7.17 4.09
N ASN A 216 -5.86 6.28 3.46
CA ASN A 216 -7.16 5.81 3.97
C ASN A 216 -8.18 6.91 4.35
N SER A 217 -7.98 8.16 3.91
CA SER A 217 -8.90 9.26 4.21
C SER A 217 -10.26 9.08 3.53
N LYS A 218 -10.28 8.50 2.33
CA LYS A 218 -11.48 8.26 1.52
C LYS A 218 -12.53 7.37 2.21
N PRO A 219 -12.19 6.19 2.78
CA PRO A 219 -13.13 5.43 3.61
C PRO A 219 -13.81 6.31 4.67
N PHE A 220 -13.05 7.03 5.50
CA PHE A 220 -13.62 7.86 6.57
C PHE A 220 -14.53 8.99 6.04
N ALA A 221 -14.16 9.64 4.94
CA ALA A 221 -15.01 10.66 4.31
C ALA A 221 -16.38 10.12 3.88
N THR A 222 -16.44 8.85 3.50
CA THR A 222 -17.67 8.16 3.06
C THR A 222 -18.47 7.52 4.21
N LEU A 223 -18.11 7.74 5.48
CA LEU A 223 -18.86 7.21 6.63
C LEU A 223 -20.25 7.84 6.75
N LYS A 224 -20.36 9.14 6.46
CA LYS A 224 -21.64 9.87 6.48
C LYS A 224 -22.39 9.62 5.16
N PRO A 225 -23.65 9.12 5.20
CA PRO A 225 -24.47 8.98 4.00
C PRO A 225 -24.59 10.32 3.26
N GLY A 226 -24.36 10.33 1.94
CA GLY A 226 -24.43 11.53 1.09
C GLY A 226 -23.17 12.39 1.05
N SER A 227 -22.11 12.03 1.78
CA SER A 227 -20.80 12.68 1.65
C SER A 227 -20.13 12.23 0.35
N LYS A 228 -19.87 13.17 -0.56
CA LYS A 228 -19.05 12.91 -1.76
C LYS A 228 -17.58 12.87 -1.32
N GLY A 229 -16.97 11.69 -1.39
CA GLY A 229 -15.53 11.47 -1.12
C GLY A 229 -14.70 11.42 -2.39
#